data_AF-A0A2D7XB75-F1
#
_entry.id   AF-A0A2D7XB75-F1
#
_cell.length_a   1.000
_cell.length_b   1.000
_cell.length_c   1.000
_cell.angle_alpha   90.00
_cell.angle_beta   90.00
_cell.angle_gamma   90.00
#
_symmetry.space_group_name_H-M   'P 1'
#
loop_
_entity.id
_entity.type
_entity.pdbx_description
1 polymer ?
#
loop_
_entity_poly.entity_id
_entity_poly.type
_entity_poly.pdbx_seq_one_letter_code
_entity_poly.pdbx_strand_id
1 'polypeptide(L)'
;MSVLLKGKKKSKPFHGYNPNRHSRKGGLNAKGRAKFKRETGANLKPPVTTKPSKLKPGSKKAKRRKSFCARMSGVKGPTSKGGKLTPKGAALKRWNC
;
A
#
# COMPACT_ATOMS: atom_id res chain seq x y z
N MET A 1 30.57 21.17 -21.95
CA MET A 1 29.80 19.94 -22.18
C MET A 1 28.83 19.74 -21.03
N SER A 2 27.54 20.02 -21.24
CA SER A 2 26.49 19.84 -20.22
C SER A 2 26.37 18.36 -19.86
N VAL A 3 26.72 18.02 -18.62
CA VAL A 3 26.46 16.70 -18.04
C VAL A 3 24.94 16.58 -17.90
N LEU A 4 24.32 15.98 -18.91
CA LEU A 4 22.94 15.52 -18.86
C LEU A 4 22.79 14.60 -17.65
N LEU A 5 22.28 15.16 -16.56
CA LEU A 5 21.79 14.43 -15.39
C LEU A 5 20.67 13.51 -15.89
N LYS A 6 21.03 12.30 -16.34
CA LYS A 6 20.12 11.19 -16.61
C LYS A 6 19.31 10.99 -15.34
N GLY A 7 18.12 11.60 -15.31
CA GLY A 7 17.20 11.53 -14.18
C GLY A 7 17.03 10.07 -13.80
N LYS A 8 17.56 9.71 -12.63
CA LYS A 8 17.49 8.34 -12.09
C LYS A 8 16.06 7.84 -12.32
N LYS A 9 15.85 6.87 -13.21
CA LYS A 9 14.56 6.20 -13.38
C LYS A 9 14.20 5.66 -11.99
N LYS A 10 13.42 6.42 -11.21
CA LYS A 10 13.16 6.13 -9.79
C LYS A 10 12.69 4.70 -9.73
N SER A 11 13.52 3.83 -9.19
CA SER A 11 13.28 2.39 -9.19
C SER A 11 11.87 2.12 -8.68
N LYS A 12 11.17 1.18 -9.34
CA LYS A 12 9.80 0.84 -8.96
C LYS A 12 9.80 0.44 -7.48
N PRO A 13 8.97 1.06 -6.62
CA PRO A 13 9.02 0.83 -5.17
C PRO A 13 8.61 -0.59 -4.77
N PHE A 14 7.94 -1.32 -5.66
CA PHE A 14 7.59 -2.73 -5.53
C PHE A 14 7.29 -3.33 -6.90
N HIS A 15 7.33 -4.65 -6.99
CA HIS A 15 6.96 -5.41 -8.17
C HIS A 15 5.48 -5.16 -8.53
N GLY A 16 5.16 -4.85 -9.78
CA GLY A 16 3.79 -4.50 -10.20
C GLY A 16 3.32 -3.09 -9.81
N TYR A 17 4.23 -2.17 -9.46
CA TYR A 17 3.87 -0.77 -9.22
C TYR A 17 3.23 -0.11 -10.44
N ASN A 18 2.09 0.56 -10.21
CA ASN A 18 1.38 1.35 -11.20
C ASN A 18 0.97 2.68 -10.54
N PRO A 19 1.45 3.85 -11.02
CA PRO A 19 1.17 5.14 -10.41
C PRO A 19 -0.31 5.56 -10.47
N ASN A 20 -1.09 5.00 -11.39
CA ASN A 20 -2.53 5.32 -11.53
C ASN A 20 -3.38 4.63 -10.47
N ARG A 21 -2.90 3.50 -9.91
CA ARG A 21 -3.64 2.72 -8.90
C ARG A 21 -2.99 2.75 -7.52
N HIS A 22 -1.66 2.74 -7.48
CA HIS A 22 -0.90 2.53 -6.27
C HIS A 22 -0.17 3.77 -5.78
N SER A 23 0.04 3.85 -4.47
CA SER A 23 0.96 4.82 -3.86
C SER A 23 2.38 4.27 -3.88
N ARG A 24 3.40 5.14 -4.05
CA ARG A 24 4.80 4.75 -3.91
C ARG A 24 5.12 4.13 -2.54
N LYS A 25 4.37 4.52 -1.51
CA LYS A 25 4.52 3.99 -0.14
C LYS A 25 3.72 2.69 0.09
N GLY A 26 3.07 2.14 -0.93
CA GLY A 26 2.28 0.91 -0.87
C GLY A 26 0.77 1.12 -0.80
N GLY A 27 0.01 0.10 -1.21
CA GLY A 27 -1.46 0.12 -1.26
C GLY A 27 -2.04 1.07 -2.32
N LEU A 28 -3.37 1.19 -2.31
CA LEU A 28 -4.11 2.05 -3.26
C LEU A 28 -3.90 3.55 -2.95
N ASN A 29 -3.68 4.33 -4.00
CA ASN A 29 -3.69 5.79 -3.91
C ASN A 29 -5.13 6.34 -3.95
N ALA A 30 -5.29 7.67 -3.88
CA ALA A 30 -6.62 8.29 -3.91
C ALA A 30 -7.39 7.97 -5.20
N LYS A 31 -6.73 8.03 -6.37
CA LYS A 31 -7.32 7.70 -7.68
C LYS A 31 -7.76 6.24 -7.73
N GLY A 32 -6.92 5.32 -7.25
CA GLY A 32 -7.23 3.89 -7.16
C GLY A 32 -8.43 3.61 -6.28
N ARG A 33 -8.55 4.27 -5.11
CA ARG A 33 -9.74 4.13 -4.25
C ARG A 33 -11.00 4.74 -4.88
N ALA A 34 -10.87 5.89 -5.53
CA ALA A 34 -11.97 6.53 -6.24
C ALA A 34 -12.48 5.67 -7.40
N LYS A 35 -11.56 5.11 -8.20
CA LYS A 35 -11.87 4.15 -9.26
C LYS A 35 -12.60 2.94 -8.71
N PHE A 36 -12.10 2.34 -7.62
CA PHE A 36 -12.75 1.20 -6.97
C PHE A 36 -14.15 1.54 -6.48
N LYS A 37 -14.34 2.72 -5.85
CA LYS A 37 -15.66 3.18 -5.41
C LYS A 37 -16.62 3.33 -6.59
N ARG A 38 -16.17 3.83 -7.73
CA ARG A 38 -16.98 3.99 -8.95
C ARG A 38 -17.35 2.64 -9.58
N GLU A 39 -16.40 1.70 -9.61
CA GLU A 39 -16.59 0.41 -10.31
C GLU A 39 -17.34 -0.62 -9.47
N THR A 40 -17.08 -0.66 -8.15
CA THR A 40 -17.63 -1.70 -7.28
C THR A 40 -18.57 -1.16 -6.19
N GLY A 41 -18.75 0.16 -6.11
CA GLY A 41 -19.47 0.80 -5.01
C GLY A 41 -18.73 0.81 -3.67
N ALA A 42 -17.58 0.12 -3.56
CA ALA A 42 -16.89 -0.06 -2.28
C ALA A 42 -16.20 1.23 -1.80
N ASN A 43 -16.61 1.74 -0.63
CA ASN A 43 -15.99 2.91 0.02
C ASN A 43 -14.69 2.53 0.76
N LEU A 44 -13.67 2.15 0.00
CA LEU A 44 -12.36 1.76 0.53
C LEU A 44 -11.75 2.91 1.35
N LYS A 45 -11.46 2.63 2.63
CA LYS A 45 -10.87 3.62 3.53
C LYS A 45 -9.37 3.76 3.31
N PRO A 46 -8.79 4.94 3.61
CA PRO A 46 -7.35 5.14 3.52
C PRO A 46 -6.60 4.24 4.53
N PRO A 47 -5.34 3.90 4.20
CA PRO A 47 -4.49 3.12 5.09
C PRO A 47 -4.27 3.79 6.43
N VAL A 48 -4.26 2.98 7.49
CA VAL A 48 -3.86 3.45 8.82
C VAL A 48 -2.34 3.51 8.86
N THR A 49 -1.79 4.71 8.66
CA THR A 49 -0.33 4.95 8.66
C THR A 49 0.25 5.16 10.04
N THR A 50 -0.59 5.39 11.05
CA THR A 50 -0.17 5.52 12.45
C THR A 50 0.37 4.19 12.96
N LYS A 51 1.52 4.24 13.65
CA LYS A 51 2.15 3.07 14.27
C LYS A 51 1.21 2.42 15.29
N PRO A 52 1.20 1.07 15.41
CA PRO A 52 0.30 0.37 16.34
C PRO A 52 0.49 0.81 17.79
N SER A 53 1.73 1.08 18.22
CA SER A 53 2.06 1.56 19.56
C SER A 53 1.48 2.93 19.90
N LYS A 54 1.19 3.76 18.88
CA LYS A 54 0.58 5.09 19.05
C LYS A 54 -0.94 5.07 18.88
N LEU A 55 -1.53 3.90 18.60
CA LEU A 55 -2.97 3.77 18.47
C LEU A 55 -3.57 3.36 19.82
N LYS A 56 -4.58 4.09 20.27
CA LYS A 56 -5.37 3.69 21.44
C LYS A 56 -5.97 2.30 21.19
N PRO A 57 -5.74 1.31 22.08
CA PRO A 57 -6.37 0.00 22.02
C PRO A 57 -7.89 0.14 21.90
N GLY A 58 -8.52 -0.69 21.07
CA GLY A 58 -9.98 -0.64 20.85
C GLY A 58 -10.50 0.52 19.99
N SER A 59 -9.67 1.50 19.61
CA SER A 59 -10.10 2.60 18.74
C SER A 59 -10.55 2.12 17.34
N LYS A 60 -11.41 2.90 16.68
CA LYS A 60 -11.87 2.62 15.30
C LYS A 60 -10.69 2.40 14.33
N LYS A 61 -9.60 3.16 14.46
CA LYS A 61 -8.38 3.00 13.64
C LYS A 61 -7.66 1.68 13.96
N ALA A 62 -7.52 1.32 15.23
CA ALA A 62 -6.90 0.06 15.64
C ALA A 62 -7.69 -1.16 15.14
N LYS A 63 -9.03 -1.15 15.30
CA LYS A 63 -9.93 -2.20 14.81
C LYS A 63 -9.85 -2.34 13.28
N ARG A 64 -9.84 -1.22 12.54
CA ARG A 64 -9.69 -1.23 11.07
C ARG A 64 -8.34 -1.79 10.61
N ARG A 65 -7.25 -1.42 11.29
CA ARG A 65 -5.93 -2.02 11.03
C ARG A 65 -5.98 -3.54 11.29
N LYS A 66 -6.46 -3.97 12.46
CA LYS A 66 -6.55 -5.40 12.83
C LYS A 66 -7.32 -6.20 11.78
N SER A 67 -8.48 -5.68 11.34
CA SER A 67 -9.28 -6.31 10.28
C SER A 67 -8.52 -6.38 8.94
N PHE A 68 -7.86 -5.30 8.52
CA PHE A 68 -7.06 -5.31 7.29
C PHE A 68 -5.91 -6.34 7.37
N CYS A 69 -5.15 -6.36 8.47
CA CYS A 69 -4.04 -7.29 8.65
C CYS A 69 -4.53 -8.75 8.61
N ALA A 70 -5.64 -9.06 9.28
CA ALA A 70 -6.22 -10.40 9.29
C ALA A 70 -6.71 -10.86 7.90
N ARG A 71 -7.35 -9.97 7.14
CA ARG A 71 -7.79 -10.29 5.77
C ARG A 71 -6.63 -10.48 4.81
N MET A 72 -5.52 -9.77 5.03
CA MET A 72 -4.37 -9.80 4.15
C MET A 72 -3.30 -10.82 4.58
N SER A 73 -3.28 -11.30 5.82
CA SER A 73 -2.30 -12.28 6.30
C SER A 73 -2.44 -13.64 5.62
N GLY A 74 -3.67 -14.11 5.38
CA GLY A 74 -3.94 -15.40 4.72
C GLY A 74 -3.69 -15.45 3.21
N VAL A 75 -3.49 -14.31 2.55
CA VAL A 75 -3.26 -14.27 1.10
C VAL A 75 -1.78 -14.59 0.81
N LYS A 76 -1.45 -15.40 -0.20
CA LYS A 76 -0.03 -15.65 -0.56
C LYS A 76 0.58 -14.46 -1.35
N GLY A 77 1.91 -14.40 -1.46
CA GLY A 77 2.62 -13.44 -2.31
C GLY A 77 2.82 -11.99 -1.77
N PRO A 78 3.20 -11.76 -0.50
CA PRO A 78 3.66 -10.43 -0.07
C PRO A 78 5.00 -10.03 -0.71
N THR A 79 5.81 -11.02 -1.09
CA THR A 79 7.09 -10.88 -1.79
C THR A 79 7.04 -11.61 -3.13
N SER A 80 7.81 -11.11 -4.09
CA SER A 80 8.04 -11.75 -5.38
C SER A 80 9.23 -12.73 -5.30
N LYS A 81 9.41 -13.57 -6.32
CA LYS A 81 10.52 -14.53 -6.41
C LYS A 81 11.91 -13.89 -6.22
N GLY A 82 12.09 -12.61 -6.61
CA GLY A 82 13.34 -11.86 -6.45
C GLY A 82 13.42 -11.01 -5.17
N GLY A 83 12.69 -11.37 -4.10
CA GLY A 83 12.73 -10.69 -2.80
C GLY A 83 12.08 -9.30 -2.76
N LYS A 84 11.69 -8.73 -3.90
CA LYS A 84 11.00 -7.43 -3.96
C LYS A 84 9.58 -7.57 -3.41
N LEU A 85 9.14 -6.56 -2.66
CA LEU A 85 7.74 -6.45 -2.22
C LEU A 85 6.81 -6.47 -3.43
N THR A 86 5.62 -7.05 -3.27
CA THR A 86 4.50 -6.92 -4.22
C THR A 86 3.63 -5.73 -3.83
N PRO A 87 2.59 -5.35 -4.60
CA PRO A 87 1.66 -4.31 -4.18
C PRO A 87 1.01 -4.64 -2.83
N LYS A 88 0.80 -5.94 -2.58
CA LYS A 88 0.34 -6.48 -1.30
C LYS A 88 1.36 -6.26 -0.18
N GLY A 89 2.62 -6.70 -0.37
CA GLY A 89 3.66 -6.53 0.65
C GLY A 89 3.88 -5.05 1.00
N ALA A 90 3.88 -4.18 0.00
CA ALA A 90 3.95 -2.75 0.21
C ALA A 90 2.72 -2.21 0.96
N ALA A 91 1.52 -2.74 0.69
CA ALA A 91 0.32 -2.38 1.44
C ALA A 91 0.42 -2.82 2.91
N LEU A 92 0.78 -4.08 3.19
CA LEU A 92 0.96 -4.59 4.56
C LEU A 92 1.90 -3.67 5.37
N LYS A 93 3.09 -3.39 4.81
CA LYS A 93 4.07 -2.48 5.42
C LYS A 93 3.49 -1.10 5.72
N ARG A 94 2.66 -0.55 4.83
CA ARG A 94 2.03 0.78 5.02
C ARG A 94 0.95 0.78 6.10
N TRP A 95 0.23 -0.32 6.24
CA TRP A 95 -0.80 -0.51 7.26
C TRP A 95 -0.20 -0.89 8.63
N ASN A 96 1.14 -0.98 8.72
CA ASN A 96 1.88 -1.49 9.87
C ASN A 96 1.37 -2.89 10.28
N CYS A 97 1.03 -3.70 9.29
CA CYS A 97 0.98 -5.14 9.41
C CYS A 97 2.40 -5.65 9.06
#